data_AF-A0A7J9VSK4-F1
#
_entry.id   AF-A0A7J9VSK4-F1
#
_cell.length_a   1.000
_cell.length_b   1.000
_cell.length_c   1.000
_cell.angle_alpha   90.00
_cell.angle_beta   90.00
_cell.angle_gamma   90.00
#
_symmetry.space_group_name_H-M   'P 1'
#
loop_
_entity.id
_entity.type
_entity.pdbx_description
1 polymer ?
#
loop_
_entity_poly.entity_id
_entity_poly.type
_entity_poly.pdbx_seq_one_letter_code
_entity_poly.pdbx_strand_id
1 'polypeptide(L)'
;MRRLTIDRLPTTATVGVRNVITSRAPGHPSCHEGRLPRTGRQQTGGEGHTLSSMARGAARAPSSGEESLDARLSALADRLRELDSLLVAFSGGADSAFLLAAAVRVLVAENVVAATADSDSLPRSELDKAREFAASLGVRHVTPHTDEMQRAGYRANAGNRCYFCKAELIDVLRPLANELGIAHVATGTNADDAVAGFRPGIRAAAERGAVTPLRDAELTKEQVRAASRRWGLPTWDKPAAACLSSRIAYGIEVSPHRLSRVERAETALRSWLASAGVAVRDLRVRDVGDRARIEVDADAVPVLMRSPGAHDVVRDAGFVEVEVDPHGFRSGSMNELLAQPERFR
;
A
#
# COMPACT_ATOMS: atom_id res chain seq x y z
N MET A 1 49.64 -20.93 -16.93
CA MET A 1 48.39 -20.43 -17.54
C MET A 1 47.44 -21.62 -17.72
N ARG A 2 46.57 -21.88 -16.74
CA ARG A 2 45.60 -22.99 -16.78
C ARG A 2 44.32 -22.50 -17.46
N ARG A 3 43.99 -23.08 -18.61
CA ARG A 3 42.66 -22.98 -19.25
C ARG A 3 41.73 -23.97 -18.54
N LEU A 4 40.60 -23.47 -18.04
CA LEU A 4 39.52 -24.29 -17.50
C LEU A 4 38.37 -24.28 -18.50
N THR A 5 38.03 -25.49 -18.93
CA THR A 5 36.98 -25.86 -19.88
C THR A 5 35.61 -25.73 -19.21
N ILE A 6 34.64 -25.19 -19.94
CA ILE A 6 33.24 -25.05 -19.54
C ILE A 6 32.53 -26.37 -19.83
N ASP A 7 32.01 -27.04 -18.80
CA ASP A 7 31.13 -28.20 -18.93
C ASP A 7 29.66 -27.75 -18.98
N ARG A 8 28.94 -28.30 -19.95
CA ARG A 8 27.50 -28.09 -20.19
C ARG A 8 26.69 -29.03 -19.30
N LEU A 9 25.67 -28.50 -18.61
CA LEU A 9 24.63 -29.29 -17.94
C LEU A 9 23.35 -29.36 -18.78
N PRO A 10 22.58 -30.47 -18.70
CA PRO A 10 21.48 -30.75 -19.61
C PRO A 10 20.10 -30.26 -19.14
N THR A 11 19.25 -30.11 -20.14
CA THR A 11 17.85 -29.70 -20.21
C THR A 11 16.91 -30.53 -19.33
N THR A 12 16.07 -29.88 -18.52
CA THR A 12 14.99 -30.52 -17.75
C THR A 12 13.67 -30.53 -18.51
N ALA A 13 12.98 -31.65 -18.38
CA ALA A 13 11.78 -32.05 -19.09
C ALA A 13 10.50 -31.40 -18.55
N THR A 14 9.58 -31.13 -19.47
CA THR A 14 8.23 -30.61 -19.24
C THR A 14 7.30 -31.74 -18.76
N VAL A 15 6.70 -31.59 -17.57
CA VAL A 15 5.62 -32.45 -17.08
C VAL A 15 4.31 -31.69 -17.17
N GLY A 16 3.38 -32.22 -17.98
CA GLY A 16 2.04 -31.68 -18.16
C GLY A 16 1.08 -32.11 -17.05
N VAL A 17 0.27 -31.17 -16.58
CA VAL A 17 -0.82 -31.41 -15.63
C VAL A 17 -2.15 -31.19 -16.34
N ARG A 18 -2.97 -32.25 -16.41
CA ARG A 18 -4.36 -32.22 -16.87
C ARG A 18 -5.27 -31.94 -15.66
N ASN A 19 -6.06 -30.86 -15.71
CA ASN A 19 -7.12 -30.59 -14.76
C ASN A 19 -8.47 -31.14 -15.28
N VAL A 20 -9.13 -31.93 -14.43
CA VAL A 20 -10.53 -32.33 -14.55
C VAL A 20 -11.30 -31.64 -13.42
N ILE A 21 -12.26 -30.78 -13.77
CA ILE A 21 -13.17 -30.13 -12.82
C ILE A 21 -14.58 -30.65 -13.11
N THR A 22 -15.21 -31.28 -12.12
CA THR A 22 -16.65 -31.56 -12.10
C THR A 22 -17.29 -30.77 -10.98
N SER A 23 -18.25 -29.91 -11.33
CA SER A 23 -19.08 -29.11 -10.44
C SER A 23 -20.29 -29.90 -9.93
N ARG A 24 -20.69 -29.67 -8.68
CA ARG A 24 -22.07 -29.88 -8.19
C ARG A 24 -22.32 -29.04 -6.94
N ALA A 25 -23.41 -28.25 -7.00
CA ALA A 25 -23.95 -27.44 -5.91
C ALA A 25 -25.12 -28.16 -5.21
N PRO A 26 -25.42 -27.77 -3.97
CA PRO A 26 -26.81 -27.57 -3.51
C PRO A 26 -26.93 -26.19 -2.82
N GLY A 27 -28.03 -25.45 -2.83
CA GLY A 27 -29.44 -25.83 -2.66
C GLY A 27 -29.96 -25.11 -1.40
N HIS A 28 -30.51 -23.91 -1.56
CA HIS A 28 -31.16 -23.12 -0.48
C HIS A 28 -32.57 -23.64 -0.18
N PRO A 29 -33.01 -23.54 1.08
CA PRO A 29 -34.41 -23.29 1.38
C PRO A 29 -34.64 -22.03 2.24
N SER A 30 -35.87 -21.56 2.12
CA SER A 30 -36.45 -20.28 2.51
C SER A 30 -37.15 -20.28 3.87
N CYS A 31 -37.36 -19.06 4.40
CA CYS A 31 -38.51 -18.56 5.19
C CYS A 31 -38.91 -19.25 6.52
N HIS A 32 -38.96 -18.46 7.60
CA HIS A 32 -40.20 -18.26 8.36
C HIS A 32 -40.16 -17.04 9.30
N GLU A 33 -41.32 -16.38 9.38
CA GLU A 33 -41.70 -15.24 10.21
C GLU A 33 -41.78 -15.58 11.71
N GLY A 34 -41.62 -14.59 12.59
CA GLY A 34 -41.75 -14.76 14.04
C GLY A 34 -41.82 -13.47 14.85
N ARG A 35 -42.98 -12.82 14.77
CA ARG A 35 -43.64 -11.84 15.66
C ARG A 35 -43.05 -11.54 17.08
N LEU A 36 -43.04 -10.25 17.41
CA LEU A 36 -42.83 -9.59 18.72
C LEU A 36 -43.78 -10.07 19.84
N PRO A 37 -43.45 -9.78 21.13
CA PRO A 37 -44.22 -8.71 21.80
C PRO A 37 -43.43 -7.75 22.70
N ARG A 38 -44.07 -6.59 22.91
CA ARG A 38 -43.76 -5.47 23.81
C ARG A 38 -44.04 -5.80 25.28
N THR A 39 -43.37 -5.09 26.19
CA THR A 39 -43.81 -4.38 27.44
C THR A 39 -42.58 -4.28 28.36
N GLY A 40 -42.31 -3.29 29.22
CA GLY A 40 -42.94 -2.06 29.72
C GLY A 40 -41.85 -1.32 30.54
N ARG A 41 -41.71 0.00 30.39
CA ARG A 41 -42.17 1.08 31.31
C ARG A 41 -41.36 1.28 32.62
N GLN A 42 -40.75 2.48 32.72
CA GLN A 42 -40.63 3.40 33.88
C GLN A 42 -39.90 2.89 35.16
N GLN A 43 -39.18 3.64 36.00
CA GLN A 43 -39.12 5.06 36.37
C GLN A 43 -37.93 5.24 37.36
N THR A 44 -37.08 6.27 37.21
CA THR A 44 -36.84 7.43 38.13
C THR A 44 -36.17 7.26 39.51
N GLY A 45 -35.29 8.23 39.83
CA GLY A 45 -34.91 8.70 41.17
C GLY A 45 -33.55 8.18 41.65
N GLY A 46 -32.61 8.94 42.20
CA GLY A 46 -32.63 10.30 42.73
C GLY A 46 -31.20 10.70 43.18
N GLU A 47 -31.11 11.92 43.69
CA GLU A 47 -29.93 12.77 43.83
C GLU A 47 -29.03 12.49 45.06
N GLY A 48 -27.81 13.05 45.02
CA GLY A 48 -27.19 13.69 46.19
C GLY A 48 -26.01 12.97 46.84
N HIS A 49 -24.78 13.51 46.69
CA HIS A 49 -24.07 14.19 47.78
C HIS A 49 -22.65 14.66 47.39
N THR A 50 -22.28 15.75 48.05
CA THR A 50 -21.15 16.65 47.90
C THR A 50 -19.85 16.22 48.59
N LEU A 51 -18.73 16.64 47.99
CA LEU A 51 -17.45 17.08 48.56
C LEU A 51 -16.60 16.11 49.41
N SER A 52 -15.39 15.80 48.93
CA SER A 52 -14.14 16.15 49.63
C SER A 52 -12.90 15.92 48.76
N SER A 53 -12.04 16.93 48.73
CA SER A 53 -10.73 16.96 48.10
C SER A 53 -9.69 16.13 48.86
N MET A 54 -8.98 15.23 48.18
CA MET A 54 -7.60 14.89 48.52
C MET A 54 -6.84 14.56 47.22
N ALA A 55 -5.99 15.49 46.80
CA ALA A 55 -5.02 15.27 45.75
C ALA A 55 -3.93 14.31 46.25
N ARG A 56 -3.95 13.07 45.75
CA ARG A 56 -2.79 12.17 45.73
C ARG A 56 -2.52 11.84 44.27
N GLY A 57 -1.25 11.93 43.88
CA GLY A 57 -0.78 11.88 42.49
C GLY A 57 -1.40 10.74 41.70
N ALA A 58 -2.30 11.10 40.78
CA ALA A 58 -2.83 10.18 39.80
C ALA A 58 -1.76 9.98 38.73
N ALA A 59 -1.27 8.75 38.59
CA ALA A 59 -0.78 8.29 37.30
C ALA A 59 -1.84 8.67 36.26
N ARG A 60 -1.43 9.46 35.27
CA ARG A 60 -2.32 10.05 34.27
C ARG A 60 -3.05 8.91 33.58
N ALA A 61 -4.35 8.77 33.85
CA ALA A 61 -5.19 7.78 33.19
C ALA A 61 -5.04 7.97 31.67
N PRO A 62 -4.81 6.90 30.89
CA PRO A 62 -4.69 7.02 29.45
C PRO A 62 -5.95 7.68 28.90
N SER A 63 -5.77 8.54 27.91
CA SER A 63 -6.92 9.15 27.23
C SER A 63 -7.76 8.06 26.56
N SER A 64 -9.07 8.25 26.38
CA SER A 64 -9.97 7.27 25.75
C SER A 64 -9.50 6.79 24.37
N GLY A 65 -8.64 7.54 23.68
CA GLY A 65 -7.98 7.13 22.44
C GLY A 65 -6.77 6.19 22.63
N GLU A 66 -6.03 6.29 23.73
CA GLU A 66 -4.89 5.41 24.04
C GLU A 66 -5.35 4.02 24.52
N GLU A 67 -6.39 3.98 25.36
CA GLU A 67 -7.03 2.72 25.79
C GLU A 67 -7.63 1.98 24.58
N SER A 68 -8.12 2.73 23.59
CA SER A 68 -8.55 2.18 22.30
C SER A 68 -7.38 1.64 21.47
N LEU A 69 -6.23 2.31 21.41
CA LEU A 69 -5.10 1.85 20.60
C LEU A 69 -4.47 0.57 21.15
N ASP A 70 -4.23 0.48 22.45
CA ASP A 70 -3.60 -0.72 23.05
C ASP A 70 -4.51 -1.95 22.89
N ALA A 71 -5.83 -1.80 23.04
CA ALA A 71 -6.78 -2.87 22.77
C ALA A 71 -6.72 -3.34 21.30
N ARG A 72 -6.60 -2.42 20.34
CA ARG A 72 -6.47 -2.73 18.90
C ARG A 72 -5.15 -3.42 18.58
N LEU A 73 -4.05 -3.02 19.23
CA LEU A 73 -2.76 -3.69 19.11
C LEU A 73 -2.79 -5.10 19.70
N SER A 74 -3.50 -5.31 20.80
CA SER A 74 -3.74 -6.66 21.35
C SER A 74 -4.53 -7.52 20.37
N ALA A 75 -5.63 -7.00 19.82
CA ALA A 75 -6.43 -7.71 18.81
C ALA A 75 -5.61 -8.05 17.56
N LEU A 76 -4.75 -7.14 17.09
CA LEU A 76 -3.83 -7.41 15.99
C LEU A 76 -2.86 -8.55 16.35
N ALA A 77 -2.30 -8.55 17.57
CA ALA A 77 -1.39 -9.60 18.01
C ALA A 77 -2.10 -10.97 18.07
N ASP A 78 -3.31 -11.02 18.60
CA ASP A 78 -4.11 -12.25 18.64
C ASP A 78 -4.39 -12.76 17.22
N ARG A 79 -4.82 -11.86 16.32
CA ARG A 79 -5.06 -12.18 14.92
C ARG A 79 -3.81 -12.71 14.21
N LEU A 80 -2.65 -12.12 14.47
CA LEU A 80 -1.38 -12.57 13.89
C LEU A 80 -1.00 -13.97 14.39
N ARG A 81 -1.20 -14.27 15.69
CA ARG A 81 -0.96 -15.61 16.25
C ARG A 81 -1.87 -16.66 15.61
N GLU A 82 -3.14 -16.34 15.39
CA GLU A 82 -4.08 -17.26 14.70
C GLU A 82 -3.66 -17.61 13.27
N LEU A 83 -2.90 -16.74 12.61
CA LEU A 83 -2.44 -16.96 11.23
C LEU A 83 -1.18 -17.85 11.17
N ASP A 84 -0.47 -18.03 12.29
CA ASP A 84 0.80 -18.78 12.46
C ASP A 84 2.01 -18.29 11.63
N SER A 85 1.83 -18.00 10.34
CA SER A 85 2.84 -17.54 9.40
C SER A 85 2.27 -16.57 8.36
N LEU A 86 3.07 -15.59 7.95
CA LEU A 86 2.59 -14.47 7.15
C LEU A 86 3.63 -13.99 6.12
N LEU A 87 3.23 -13.98 4.85
CA LEU A 87 3.92 -13.27 3.78
C LEU A 87 3.23 -11.92 3.61
N VAL A 88 3.92 -10.85 3.98
CA VAL A 88 3.40 -9.48 3.85
C VAL A 88 3.72 -8.97 2.45
N ALA A 89 2.68 -8.64 1.67
CA ALA A 89 2.80 -7.90 0.43
C ALA A 89 3.28 -6.46 0.75
N PHE A 90 4.59 -6.29 0.73
CA PHE A 90 5.30 -5.16 1.32
C PHE A 90 5.65 -4.12 0.26
N SER A 91 4.96 -2.98 0.27
CA SER A 91 5.18 -1.88 -0.67
C SER A 91 6.14 -0.81 -0.16
N GLY A 92 6.65 -0.93 1.07
CA GLY A 92 7.43 0.12 1.73
C GLY A 92 6.61 1.31 2.22
N GLY A 93 5.28 1.29 2.09
CA GLY A 93 4.38 2.30 2.65
C GLY A 93 4.15 2.10 4.15
N ALA A 94 3.69 3.15 4.84
CA ALA A 94 3.49 3.18 6.29
C ALA A 94 2.67 1.99 6.82
N ASP A 95 1.54 1.67 6.18
CA ASP A 95 0.65 0.60 6.64
C ASP A 95 1.28 -0.80 6.49
N SER A 96 1.87 -1.09 5.32
CA SER A 96 2.54 -2.38 5.10
C SER A 96 3.82 -2.55 5.94
N ALA A 97 4.53 -1.46 6.23
CA ALA A 97 5.70 -1.45 7.08
C ALA A 97 5.32 -1.72 8.54
N PHE A 98 4.23 -1.11 9.01
CA PHE A 98 3.68 -1.37 10.33
C PHE A 98 3.22 -2.81 10.49
N LEU A 99 2.46 -3.35 9.51
CA LEU A 99 2.02 -4.74 9.54
C LEU A 99 3.22 -5.70 9.58
N LEU A 100 4.26 -5.46 8.79
CA LEU A 100 5.48 -6.26 8.80
C LEU A 100 6.16 -6.23 10.17
N ALA A 101 6.33 -5.03 10.76
CA ALA A 101 6.92 -4.88 12.07
C ALA A 101 6.07 -5.53 13.18
N ALA A 102 4.74 -5.45 13.09
CA ALA A 102 3.83 -6.10 14.02
C ALA A 102 3.94 -7.64 13.93
N ALA A 103 3.97 -8.18 12.71
CA ALA A 103 4.15 -9.61 12.47
C ALA A 103 5.47 -10.11 13.08
N VAL A 104 6.59 -9.44 12.83
CA VAL A 104 7.92 -9.80 13.39
C VAL A 104 7.96 -9.71 14.91
N ARG A 105 7.19 -8.83 15.54
CA ARG A 105 7.12 -8.72 17.01
C ARG A 105 6.30 -9.82 17.67
N VAL A 106 5.33 -10.37 16.95
CA VAL A 106 4.34 -11.32 17.48
C VAL A 106 4.71 -12.76 17.13
N LEU A 107 5.19 -12.97 15.91
CA LEU A 107 5.60 -14.25 15.36
C LEU A 107 7.13 -14.37 15.38
N VAL A 108 7.63 -15.60 15.33
CA VAL A 108 9.06 -15.83 15.10
C VAL A 108 9.44 -15.38 13.68
N ALA A 109 10.65 -14.85 13.51
CA ALA A 109 11.07 -14.19 12.26
C ALA A 109 11.01 -15.13 11.05
N GLU A 110 11.24 -16.43 11.24
CA GLU A 110 11.18 -17.46 10.21
C GLU A 110 9.77 -17.66 9.63
N ASN A 111 8.73 -17.30 10.41
CA ASN A 111 7.34 -17.39 10.00
C ASN A 111 6.87 -16.11 9.29
N VAL A 112 7.74 -15.12 9.09
CA VAL A 112 7.40 -13.86 8.45
C VAL A 112 8.29 -13.64 7.23
N VAL A 113 7.67 -13.33 6.09
CA VAL A 113 8.39 -12.97 4.87
C VAL A 113 7.86 -11.64 4.36
N ALA A 114 8.76 -10.70 4.08
CA ALA A 114 8.42 -9.50 3.34
C ALA A 114 8.56 -9.78 1.84
N ALA A 115 7.55 -9.45 1.04
CA ALA A 115 7.62 -9.58 -0.41
C ALA A 115 7.31 -8.26 -1.11
N THR A 116 8.27 -7.73 -1.87
CA THR A 116 8.09 -6.53 -2.69
C THR A 116 8.13 -6.92 -4.16
N ALA A 117 7.01 -6.80 -4.86
CA ALA A 117 6.95 -7.12 -6.29
C ALA A 117 7.85 -6.17 -7.09
N ASP A 118 8.75 -6.75 -7.90
CA ASP A 118 9.61 -6.01 -8.81
C ASP A 118 8.96 -5.93 -10.19
N SER A 119 8.55 -4.72 -10.57
CA SER A 119 7.95 -4.43 -11.88
C SER A 119 8.34 -3.04 -12.37
N ASP A 120 8.02 -2.76 -13.64
CA ASP A 120 8.21 -1.44 -14.25
C ASP A 120 7.46 -0.32 -13.50
N SER A 121 6.43 -0.66 -12.72
CA SER A 121 5.61 0.32 -12.03
C SER A 121 6.12 0.69 -10.63
N LEU A 122 7.09 -0.06 -10.10
CA LEU A 122 7.76 0.22 -8.83
C LEU A 122 8.96 1.15 -9.05
N PRO A 123 9.00 2.35 -8.43
CA PRO A 123 10.21 3.16 -8.42
C PRO A 123 11.37 2.40 -7.77
N ARG A 124 12.55 2.41 -8.40
CA ARG A 124 13.74 1.69 -7.92
C ARG A 124 14.17 2.14 -6.52
N SER A 125 14.08 3.43 -6.27
CA SER A 125 14.35 4.01 -4.94
C SER A 125 13.42 3.50 -3.83
N GLU A 126 12.22 3.03 -4.16
CA GLU A 126 11.30 2.45 -3.18
C GLU A 126 11.63 0.97 -2.91
N LEU A 127 12.17 0.24 -3.89
CA LEU A 127 12.64 -1.13 -3.70
C LEU A 127 13.84 -1.18 -2.74
N ASP A 128 14.79 -0.25 -2.88
CA ASP A 128 15.97 -0.20 -2.02
C ASP A 128 15.59 0.14 -0.57
N LYS A 129 14.71 1.13 -0.37
CA LYS A 129 14.15 1.43 0.97
C LYS A 129 13.40 0.26 1.58
N ALA A 130 12.68 -0.52 0.76
CA ALA A 130 11.98 -1.71 1.24
C ALA A 130 12.99 -2.78 1.70
N ARG A 131 14.07 -3.02 0.94
CA ARG A 131 15.15 -3.93 1.32
C ARG A 131 15.78 -3.50 2.65
N GLU A 132 16.14 -2.23 2.78
CA GLU A 132 16.72 -1.67 4.01
C GLU A 132 15.79 -1.83 5.21
N PHE A 133 14.49 -1.54 5.04
CA PHE A 133 13.51 -1.68 6.11
C PHE A 133 13.36 -3.14 6.55
N ALA A 134 13.22 -4.07 5.61
CA ALA A 134 13.13 -5.49 5.94
C ALA A 134 14.41 -6.01 6.63
N ALA A 135 15.59 -5.62 6.14
CA ALA A 135 16.86 -5.95 6.78
C ALA A 135 16.96 -5.40 8.21
N SER A 136 16.46 -4.18 8.45
CA SER A 136 16.44 -3.57 9.80
C SER A 136 15.56 -4.33 10.81
N LEU A 137 14.60 -5.12 10.33
CA LEU A 137 13.75 -5.99 11.14
C LEU A 137 14.28 -7.43 11.24
N GLY A 138 15.37 -7.76 10.54
CA GLY A 138 15.91 -9.12 10.49
C GLY A 138 15.01 -10.12 9.77
N VAL A 139 14.09 -9.66 8.92
CA VAL A 139 13.11 -10.51 8.23
C VAL A 139 13.58 -10.85 6.81
N ARG A 140 13.28 -12.07 6.36
CA ARG A 140 13.54 -12.47 4.97
C ARG A 140 12.76 -11.56 4.01
N HIS A 141 13.48 -10.95 3.07
CA HIS A 141 12.91 -10.15 1.98
C HIS A 141 13.05 -10.89 0.65
N VAL A 142 11.95 -11.01 -0.08
CA VAL A 142 11.92 -11.57 -1.44
C VAL A 142 11.37 -10.54 -2.42
N THR A 143 11.88 -10.56 -3.65
CA THR A 143 11.52 -9.60 -4.70
C THR A 143 11.05 -10.34 -5.96
N PRO A 144 9.87 -10.97 -5.94
CA PRO A 144 9.36 -11.67 -7.12
C PRO A 144 9.04 -10.68 -8.23
N HIS A 145 9.28 -11.09 -9.47
CA HIS A 145 8.85 -10.32 -10.63
C HIS A 145 7.34 -10.41 -10.80
N THR A 146 6.68 -9.31 -11.19
CA THR A 146 5.26 -9.31 -11.58
C THR A 146 5.08 -8.76 -12.99
N ASP A 147 4.16 -9.38 -13.72
CA ASP A 147 3.92 -9.11 -15.13
C ASP A 147 2.61 -8.32 -15.34
N GLU A 148 2.31 -7.32 -14.51
CA GLU A 148 1.05 -6.58 -14.61
C GLU A 148 0.89 -5.88 -15.98
N MET A 149 2.01 -5.56 -16.63
CA MET A 149 2.07 -5.02 -17.98
C MET A 149 1.48 -5.94 -19.05
N GLN A 150 1.43 -7.26 -18.80
CA GLN A 150 0.80 -8.22 -19.72
C GLN A 150 -0.73 -8.19 -19.62
N ARG A 151 -1.29 -7.64 -18.54
CA ARG A 151 -2.74 -7.52 -18.34
C ARG A 151 -3.28 -6.31 -19.10
N ALA A 152 -4.11 -6.57 -20.11
CA ALA A 152 -4.73 -5.51 -20.92
C ALA A 152 -5.47 -4.46 -20.06
N GLY A 153 -6.13 -4.89 -18.98
CA GLY A 153 -6.82 -3.98 -18.06
C GLY A 153 -5.91 -3.07 -17.24
N TYR A 154 -4.64 -3.47 -17.02
CA TYR A 154 -3.64 -2.59 -16.41
C TYR A 154 -3.17 -1.54 -17.43
N ARG A 155 -2.79 -1.97 -18.63
CA ARG A 155 -2.34 -1.08 -19.72
C ARG A 155 -3.38 -0.05 -20.11
N ALA A 156 -4.66 -0.45 -20.16
CA ALA A 156 -5.76 0.45 -20.48
C ALA A 156 -5.88 1.69 -19.57
N ASN A 157 -5.23 1.66 -18.38
CA ASN A 157 -5.14 2.79 -17.47
C ASN A 157 -6.49 3.43 -17.13
N ALA A 158 -7.54 2.62 -17.03
CA ALA A 158 -8.85 3.07 -16.60
C ALA A 158 -8.89 3.21 -15.06
N GLY A 159 -10.01 3.71 -14.52
CA GLY A 159 -10.19 3.88 -13.07
C GLY A 159 -9.93 2.60 -12.26
N ASN A 160 -10.07 1.42 -12.87
CA ASN A 160 -9.83 0.12 -12.23
C ASN A 160 -8.43 -0.48 -12.45
N ARG A 161 -7.42 0.25 -12.97
CA ARG A 161 -6.07 -0.32 -13.21
C ARG A 161 -5.49 -1.05 -11.98
N CYS A 162 -5.75 -0.53 -10.78
CA CYS A 162 -5.23 -1.07 -9.53
C CYS A 162 -5.82 -2.46 -9.22
N TYR A 163 -7.00 -2.80 -9.77
CA TYR A 163 -7.54 -4.16 -9.72
C TYR A 163 -6.56 -5.14 -10.38
N PHE A 164 -6.15 -4.85 -11.61
CA PHE A 164 -5.29 -5.75 -12.39
C PHE A 164 -3.88 -5.87 -11.81
N CYS A 165 -3.30 -4.77 -11.35
CA CYS A 165 -2.01 -4.78 -10.67
C CYS A 165 -2.06 -5.59 -9.36
N LYS A 166 -3.07 -5.36 -8.52
CA LYS A 166 -3.17 -6.09 -7.25
C LYS A 166 -3.54 -7.56 -7.45
N ALA A 167 -4.33 -7.87 -8.48
CA ALA A 167 -4.62 -9.22 -8.89
C ALA A 167 -3.34 -9.98 -9.26
N GLU A 168 -2.50 -9.41 -10.13
CA GLU A 168 -1.19 -9.98 -10.47
C GLU A 168 -0.33 -10.23 -9.24
N LEU A 169 -0.23 -9.23 -8.36
CA LEU A 169 0.56 -9.34 -7.14
C LEU A 169 0.16 -10.58 -6.33
N ILE A 170 -1.13 -10.77 -6.05
CA ILE A 170 -1.57 -11.90 -5.23
C ILE A 170 -1.48 -13.24 -5.99
N ASP A 171 -1.68 -13.23 -7.31
CA ASP A 171 -1.51 -14.42 -8.17
C ASP A 171 -0.05 -14.92 -8.14
N VAL A 172 0.94 -14.02 -8.01
CA VAL A 172 2.38 -14.34 -7.86
C VAL A 172 2.75 -14.70 -6.42
N LEU A 173 2.27 -13.93 -5.43
CA LEU A 173 2.68 -14.10 -4.04
C LEU A 173 2.14 -15.38 -3.39
N ARG A 174 0.97 -15.89 -3.81
CA ARG A 174 0.38 -17.09 -3.21
C ARG A 174 1.19 -18.37 -3.50
N PRO A 175 1.55 -18.69 -4.75
CA PRO A 175 2.46 -19.79 -5.04
C PRO A 175 3.80 -19.64 -4.30
N LEU A 176 4.36 -18.43 -4.27
CA LEU A 176 5.60 -18.15 -3.55
C LEU A 176 5.45 -18.39 -2.04
N ALA A 177 4.35 -17.96 -1.42
CA ALA A 177 4.11 -18.24 0.00
C ALA A 177 4.08 -19.75 0.27
N ASN A 178 3.40 -20.53 -0.58
CA ASN A 178 3.36 -21.99 -0.45
C ASN A 178 4.75 -22.63 -0.59
N GLU A 179 5.55 -22.20 -1.57
CA GLU A 179 6.93 -22.67 -1.77
C GLU A 179 7.83 -22.38 -0.56
N LEU A 180 7.56 -21.28 0.14
CA LEU A 180 8.27 -20.85 1.33
C LEU A 180 7.72 -21.46 2.63
N GLY A 181 6.67 -22.28 2.56
CA GLY A 181 6.00 -22.86 3.73
C GLY A 181 5.21 -21.85 4.56
N ILE A 182 4.77 -20.75 3.95
CA ILE A 182 4.00 -19.67 4.60
C ILE A 182 2.52 -19.79 4.23
N ALA A 183 1.64 -19.86 5.23
CA ALA A 183 0.23 -20.18 5.04
C ALA A 183 -0.60 -19.03 4.44
N HIS A 184 -0.27 -17.77 4.76
CA HIS A 184 -1.11 -16.63 4.41
C HIS A 184 -0.34 -15.51 3.72
N VAL A 185 -0.99 -14.87 2.74
CA VAL A 185 -0.53 -13.61 2.14
C VAL A 185 -1.36 -12.47 2.70
N ALA A 186 -0.73 -11.46 3.28
CA ALA A 186 -1.39 -10.30 3.86
C ALA A 186 -1.12 -9.01 3.10
N THR A 187 -2.09 -8.10 3.14
CA THR A 187 -1.92 -6.72 2.67
C THR A 187 -2.10 -5.73 3.82
N GLY A 188 -1.45 -4.57 3.72
CA GLY A 188 -1.56 -3.49 4.71
C GLY A 188 -2.89 -2.70 4.67
N THR A 189 -3.99 -3.31 4.24
CA THR A 189 -5.32 -2.67 4.25
C THR A 189 -5.78 -2.44 5.70
N ASN A 190 -6.12 -1.20 6.02
CA ASN A 190 -6.55 -0.77 7.36
C ASN A 190 -8.08 -0.57 7.43
N ALA A 191 -8.60 -0.11 8.58
CA ALA A 191 -10.04 0.07 8.79
C ALA A 191 -10.64 1.18 7.92
N ASP A 192 -9.92 2.30 7.71
CA ASP A 192 -10.40 3.43 6.91
C ASP A 192 -10.54 3.06 5.42
N ASP A 193 -9.67 2.17 4.95
CA ASP A 193 -9.74 1.64 3.60
C ASP A 193 -11.03 0.85 3.33
N ALA A 194 -11.64 0.24 4.36
CA ALA A 194 -12.84 -0.59 4.22
C ALA A 194 -14.11 0.24 4.01
N VAL A 195 -14.13 1.48 4.52
CA VAL A 195 -15.25 2.42 4.34
C VAL A 195 -15.10 3.29 3.08
N ALA A 196 -13.91 3.29 2.46
CA ALA A 196 -13.65 4.02 1.23
C ALA A 196 -14.37 3.38 0.03
N GLY A 197 -15.17 4.17 -0.70
CA GLY A 197 -16.10 3.65 -1.72
C GLY A 197 -15.45 2.86 -2.86
N PHE A 198 -14.43 3.40 -3.53
CA PHE A 198 -13.85 2.76 -4.71
C PHE A 198 -12.39 2.33 -4.50
N ARG A 199 -12.20 1.08 -4.08
CA ARG A 199 -10.89 0.46 -3.85
C ARG A 199 -10.69 -0.83 -4.67
N PRO A 200 -10.54 -0.72 -6.00
CA PRO A 200 -10.45 -1.88 -6.89
C PRO A 200 -9.30 -2.84 -6.55
N GLY A 201 -8.17 -2.33 -6.05
CA GLY A 201 -7.06 -3.16 -5.61
C GLY A 201 -7.40 -4.03 -4.41
N ILE A 202 -8.03 -3.46 -3.37
CA ILE A 202 -8.42 -4.21 -2.17
C ILE A 202 -9.38 -5.33 -2.53
N ARG A 203 -10.36 -5.05 -3.40
CA ARG A 203 -11.27 -6.06 -3.93
C ARG A 203 -10.51 -7.20 -4.63
N ALA A 204 -9.58 -6.88 -5.53
CA ALA A 204 -8.80 -7.90 -6.25
C ALA A 204 -7.98 -8.81 -5.32
N ALA A 205 -7.44 -8.24 -4.24
CA ALA A 205 -6.68 -8.98 -3.23
C ALA A 205 -7.60 -9.91 -2.42
N ALA A 206 -8.75 -9.40 -1.95
CA ALA A 206 -9.73 -10.18 -1.21
C ALA A 206 -10.30 -11.35 -2.03
N GLU A 207 -10.64 -11.12 -3.30
CA GLU A 207 -11.09 -12.17 -4.23
C GLU A 207 -10.07 -13.31 -4.40
N ARG A 208 -8.79 -13.05 -4.12
CA ARG A 208 -7.70 -14.03 -4.19
C ARG A 208 -7.28 -14.58 -2.83
N GLY A 209 -8.01 -14.26 -1.77
CA GLY A 209 -7.78 -14.78 -0.43
C GLY A 209 -6.65 -14.09 0.33
N ALA A 210 -6.24 -12.88 -0.04
CA ALA A 210 -5.33 -12.11 0.79
C ALA A 210 -6.03 -11.69 2.09
N VAL A 211 -5.35 -11.86 3.23
CA VAL A 211 -5.85 -11.45 4.55
C VAL A 211 -5.50 -9.99 4.85
N THR A 212 -6.24 -9.37 5.78
CA THR A 212 -6.10 -7.94 6.11
C THR A 212 -6.03 -7.72 7.63
N PRO A 213 -4.95 -8.13 8.32
CA PRO A 213 -4.93 -8.16 9.79
C PRO A 213 -5.13 -6.79 10.45
N LEU A 214 -4.66 -5.70 9.81
CA LEU A 214 -4.89 -4.34 10.34
C LEU A 214 -6.38 -3.97 10.33
N ARG A 215 -7.09 -4.32 9.25
CA ARG A 215 -8.54 -4.15 9.14
C ARG A 215 -9.28 -5.06 10.11
N ASP A 216 -8.88 -6.32 10.24
CA ASP A 216 -9.49 -7.30 11.16
C ASP A 216 -9.41 -6.79 12.62
N ALA A 217 -8.30 -6.14 12.97
CA ALA A 217 -8.09 -5.49 14.25
C ALA A 217 -8.68 -4.07 14.35
N GLU A 218 -9.42 -3.60 13.34
CA GLU A 218 -10.05 -2.28 13.27
C GLU A 218 -9.10 -1.09 13.49
N LEU A 219 -7.83 -1.23 13.08
CA LEU A 219 -6.84 -0.15 13.17
C LEU A 219 -7.09 0.89 12.07
N THR A 220 -7.30 2.14 12.46
CA THR A 220 -7.34 3.28 11.53
C THR A 220 -5.93 3.67 11.09
N LYS A 221 -5.82 4.45 10.01
CA LYS A 221 -4.56 4.98 9.50
C LYS A 221 -3.84 5.85 10.53
N GLU A 222 -4.60 6.63 11.29
CA GLU A 222 -4.06 7.48 12.36
C GLU A 222 -3.47 6.64 13.49
N GLN A 223 -4.17 5.57 13.89
CA GLN A 223 -3.69 4.61 14.88
C GLN A 223 -2.44 3.86 14.40
N VAL A 224 -2.40 3.45 13.13
CA VAL A 224 -1.22 2.84 12.52
C VAL A 224 -0.02 3.77 12.57
N ARG A 225 -0.20 5.07 12.26
CA ARG A 225 0.89 6.07 12.36
C ARG A 225 1.31 6.33 13.80
N ALA A 226 0.36 6.42 14.73
CA ALA A 226 0.64 6.61 16.15
C ALA A 226 1.44 5.42 16.72
N ALA A 227 1.02 4.19 16.44
CA ALA A 227 1.74 2.99 16.83
C ALA A 227 3.12 2.88 16.17
N SER A 228 3.22 3.18 14.87
CA SER A 228 4.49 3.23 14.15
C SER A 228 5.48 4.23 14.77
N ARG A 229 4.99 5.42 15.14
CA ARG A 229 5.79 6.44 15.82
C ARG A 229 6.22 5.97 17.21
N ARG A 230 5.32 5.38 18.00
CA ARG A 230 5.63 4.78 19.31
C ARG A 230 6.69 3.68 19.21
N TRP A 231 6.71 2.96 18.09
CA TRP A 231 7.67 1.88 17.82
C TRP A 231 8.97 2.36 17.16
N GLY A 232 9.10 3.67 16.89
CA GLY A 232 10.29 4.24 16.25
C GLY A 232 10.45 3.86 14.78
N LEU A 233 9.39 3.43 14.09
CA LEU A 233 9.49 3.03 12.68
C LEU A 233 9.74 4.26 11.80
N PRO A 234 10.78 4.28 10.95
CA PRO A 234 11.12 5.45 10.12
C PRO A 234 10.03 5.79 9.09
N THR A 235 9.11 4.86 8.80
CA THR A 235 8.01 5.03 7.85
C THR A 235 6.77 5.71 8.45
N TRP A 236 6.76 6.05 9.75
CA TRP A 236 5.57 6.55 10.45
C TRP A 236 4.97 7.82 9.83
N ASP A 237 5.82 8.71 9.30
CA ASP A 237 5.41 9.95 8.64
C ASP A 237 5.46 9.88 7.11
N LYS A 238 5.91 8.74 6.56
CA LYS A 238 6.14 8.58 5.12
C LYS A 238 4.85 8.91 4.34
N PRO A 239 4.91 9.79 3.33
CA PRO A 239 3.78 10.03 2.42
C PRO A 239 3.35 8.73 1.74
N ALA A 240 2.11 8.69 1.26
CA ALA A 240 1.65 7.55 0.47
C ALA A 240 2.50 7.43 -0.82
N ALA A 241 3.33 6.40 -0.88
CA ALA A 241 4.12 6.06 -2.05
C ALA A 241 3.21 5.37 -3.07
N ALA A 242 2.70 6.14 -4.03
CA ALA A 242 1.97 5.58 -5.16
C ALA A 242 2.95 5.00 -6.21
N CYS A 243 2.51 4.01 -6.97
CA CYS A 243 3.26 3.46 -8.11
C CYS A 243 3.47 4.50 -9.23
N LEU A 244 4.44 4.27 -10.11
CA LEU A 244 4.73 5.15 -11.25
C LEU A 244 3.52 5.31 -12.17
N SER A 245 2.69 4.28 -12.34
CA SER A 245 1.47 4.38 -13.17
C SER A 245 0.45 5.39 -12.66
N SER A 246 0.51 5.79 -11.37
CA SER A 246 -0.35 6.87 -10.87
C SER A 246 0.02 8.25 -11.43
N ARG A 247 1.16 8.38 -12.10
CA ARG A 247 1.59 9.62 -12.77
C ARG A 247 1.01 9.72 -14.17
N ILE A 248 0.57 8.61 -14.77
CA ILE A 248 0.04 8.58 -16.12
C ILE A 248 -1.46 8.90 -16.08
N ALA A 249 -1.89 9.90 -16.84
CA ALA A 249 -3.30 10.29 -16.90
C ALA A 249 -4.20 9.16 -17.38
N TYR A 250 -5.37 9.04 -16.74
CA TYR A 250 -6.33 7.99 -17.07
C TYR A 250 -6.69 8.04 -18.56
N GLY A 251 -6.86 6.86 -19.16
CA GLY A 251 -7.10 6.70 -20.59
C GLY A 251 -5.84 6.74 -21.46
N ILE A 252 -4.71 7.21 -20.95
CA ILE A 252 -3.41 7.05 -21.62
C ILE A 252 -2.85 5.68 -21.27
N GLU A 253 -2.51 4.90 -22.29
CA GLU A 253 -1.97 3.56 -22.11
C GLU A 253 -0.69 3.57 -21.25
N VAL A 254 -0.65 2.73 -20.21
CA VAL A 254 0.57 2.48 -19.44
C VAL A 254 1.53 1.66 -20.29
N SER A 255 2.77 2.13 -20.42
CA SER A 255 3.85 1.43 -21.13
C SER A 255 5.17 1.53 -20.35
N PRO A 256 6.12 0.59 -20.55
CA PRO A 256 7.42 0.66 -19.87
C PRO A 256 8.17 1.94 -20.21
N HIS A 257 8.04 2.42 -21.46
CA HIS A 257 8.60 3.70 -21.89
C HIS A 257 8.06 4.88 -21.06
N ARG A 258 6.73 4.96 -20.85
CA ARG A 258 6.11 6.04 -20.07
C ARG A 258 6.47 5.96 -18.58
N LEU A 259 6.50 4.76 -18.01
CA LEU A 259 6.92 4.56 -16.62
C LEU A 259 8.38 4.98 -16.42
N SER A 260 9.26 4.55 -17.33
CA SER A 260 10.68 4.87 -17.28
C SER A 260 10.96 6.37 -17.46
N ARG A 261 10.27 7.06 -18.39
CA ARG A 261 10.46 8.52 -18.55
C ARG A 261 9.96 9.32 -17.34
N VAL A 262 8.86 8.90 -16.72
CA VAL A 262 8.38 9.49 -15.46
C VAL A 262 9.42 9.31 -14.36
N GLU A 263 9.97 8.11 -14.19
CA GLU A 263 10.97 7.85 -13.16
C GLU A 263 12.26 8.66 -13.39
N ARG A 264 12.75 8.72 -14.63
CA ARG A 264 13.90 9.56 -14.99
C ARG A 264 13.64 11.03 -14.67
N ALA A 265 12.46 11.54 -15.05
CA ALA A 265 12.08 12.93 -14.78
C ALA A 265 11.99 13.23 -13.28
N GLU A 266 11.32 12.38 -12.48
CA GLU A 266 11.23 12.56 -11.02
C GLU A 266 12.62 12.49 -10.37
N THR A 267 13.49 11.59 -10.83
CA THR A 267 14.86 11.44 -10.31
C THR A 267 15.71 12.66 -10.63
N ALA A 268 15.75 13.07 -11.91
CA ALA A 268 16.55 14.20 -12.36
C ALA A 268 16.09 15.51 -11.71
N LEU A 269 14.78 15.73 -11.60
CA LEU A 269 14.24 16.93 -10.96
C LEU A 269 14.52 16.97 -9.46
N ARG A 270 14.45 15.83 -8.76
CA ARG A 270 14.86 15.75 -7.34
C ARG A 270 16.34 16.10 -7.16
N SER A 271 17.22 15.58 -8.02
CA SER A 271 18.65 15.91 -7.99
C SER A 271 18.89 17.40 -8.28
N TRP A 272 18.19 17.97 -9.26
CA TRP A 272 18.27 19.39 -9.59
C TRP A 272 17.84 20.27 -8.39
N LEU A 273 16.69 19.96 -7.78
CA LEU A 273 16.18 20.71 -6.62
C LEU A 273 17.13 20.62 -5.43
N ALA A 274 17.68 19.44 -5.15
CA ALA A 274 18.68 19.27 -4.09
C ALA A 274 19.92 20.13 -4.35
N SER A 275 20.41 20.19 -5.59
CA SER A 275 21.55 21.04 -5.97
C SER A 275 21.24 22.54 -5.84
N ALA A 276 19.98 22.92 -6.02
CA ALA A 276 19.48 24.27 -5.83
C ALA A 276 19.15 24.61 -4.36
N GLY A 277 19.38 23.69 -3.42
CA GLY A 277 19.06 23.87 -1.99
C GLY A 277 17.56 23.87 -1.69
N VAL A 278 16.73 23.36 -2.59
CA VAL A 278 15.27 23.27 -2.41
C VAL A 278 14.90 21.88 -1.93
N ALA A 279 14.51 21.77 -0.67
CA ALA A 279 13.97 20.53 -0.12
C ALA A 279 12.53 20.34 -0.60
N VAL A 280 12.22 19.16 -1.14
CA VAL A 280 10.85 18.75 -1.47
C VAL A 280 10.54 17.39 -0.85
N ARG A 281 9.43 17.34 -0.11
CA ARG A 281 8.80 16.14 0.39
C ARG A 281 8.02 15.47 -0.72
N ASP A 282 7.07 16.18 -1.33
CA ASP A 282 6.27 15.68 -2.44
C ASP A 282 6.75 16.24 -3.78
N LEU A 283 6.96 15.33 -4.73
CA LEU A 283 7.29 15.64 -6.11
C LEU A 283 6.71 14.54 -6.98
N ARG A 284 5.92 14.94 -7.97
CA ARG A 284 5.36 14.07 -9.01
C ARG A 284 5.53 14.71 -10.36
N VAL A 285 5.98 13.93 -11.34
CA VAL A 285 5.94 14.34 -12.76
C VAL A 285 4.80 13.57 -13.40
N ARG A 286 3.69 14.26 -13.66
CA ARG A 286 2.49 13.68 -14.28
C ARG A 286 2.67 13.63 -15.79
N ASP A 287 2.48 12.45 -16.36
CA ASP A 287 2.42 12.22 -17.79
C ASP A 287 0.97 12.43 -18.26
N VAL A 288 0.73 13.52 -18.98
CA VAL A 288 -0.57 13.88 -19.56
C VAL A 288 -0.55 13.78 -21.10
N GLY A 289 0.26 12.87 -21.65
CA GLY A 289 0.35 12.62 -23.10
C GLY A 289 1.73 12.99 -23.61
N ASP A 290 1.86 14.13 -24.28
CA ASP A 290 3.16 14.66 -24.74
C ASP A 290 3.70 15.75 -23.80
N ARG A 291 2.89 16.17 -22.82
CA ARG A 291 3.23 17.16 -21.80
C ARG A 291 3.48 16.49 -20.44
N ALA A 292 4.47 17.00 -19.71
CA ALA A 292 4.67 16.75 -18.29
C ALA A 292 4.04 17.88 -17.47
N ARG A 293 3.28 17.52 -16.43
CA ARG A 293 2.86 18.44 -15.38
C ARG A 293 3.57 18.11 -14.07
N ILE A 294 4.37 19.05 -13.58
CA ILE A 294 5.12 18.92 -12.33
C ILE A 294 4.24 19.36 -11.16
N GLU A 295 4.11 18.49 -10.16
CA GLU A 295 3.45 18.78 -8.89
C GLU A 295 4.49 18.66 -7.77
N VAL A 296 4.70 19.72 -7.00
CA VAL A 296 5.64 19.78 -5.85
C VAL A 296 4.96 20.42 -4.64
N ASP A 297 5.62 20.39 -3.47
CA ASP A 297 5.19 21.18 -2.31
C ASP A 297 4.94 22.65 -2.68
N ALA A 298 3.94 23.26 -2.07
CA ALA A 298 3.43 24.58 -2.48
C ALA A 298 4.49 25.71 -2.39
N ASP A 299 5.42 25.60 -1.44
CA ASP A 299 6.54 26.51 -1.24
C ASP A 299 7.63 26.37 -2.32
N ALA A 300 7.76 25.20 -2.96
CA ALA A 300 8.69 24.97 -4.05
C ALA A 300 8.17 25.47 -5.41
N VAL A 301 6.84 25.59 -5.60
CA VAL A 301 6.22 25.99 -6.88
C VAL A 301 6.83 27.27 -7.47
N PRO A 302 6.98 28.39 -6.73
CA PRO A 302 7.54 29.61 -7.30
C PRO A 302 8.98 29.47 -7.79
N VAL A 303 9.77 28.59 -7.16
CA VAL A 303 11.15 28.32 -7.59
C VAL A 303 11.15 27.60 -8.93
N LEU A 304 10.34 26.54 -9.09
CA LEU A 304 10.26 25.79 -10.34
C LEU A 304 9.78 26.67 -11.50
N MET A 305 8.74 27.49 -11.29
CA MET A 305 8.20 28.36 -12.35
C MET A 305 9.22 29.37 -12.90
N ARG A 306 10.23 29.76 -12.12
CA ARG A 306 11.29 30.70 -12.53
C ARG A 306 12.56 30.02 -13.01
N SER A 307 12.60 28.69 -13.07
CA SER A 307 13.84 27.94 -13.27
C SER A 307 13.81 27.15 -14.58
N PRO A 308 14.29 27.72 -15.71
CA PRO A 308 14.39 27.01 -16.98
C PRO A 308 15.10 25.66 -16.86
N GLY A 309 16.17 25.59 -16.05
CA GLY A 309 16.92 24.35 -15.81
C GLY A 309 16.07 23.23 -15.19
N ALA A 310 15.07 23.54 -14.36
CA ALA A 310 14.15 22.53 -13.82
C ALA A 310 13.25 21.96 -14.94
N HIS A 311 12.89 22.77 -15.93
CA HIS A 311 12.11 22.33 -17.07
C HIS A 311 12.97 21.55 -18.07
N ASP A 312 14.23 21.96 -18.25
CA ASP A 312 15.20 21.30 -19.14
C ASP A 312 15.42 19.84 -18.70
N VAL A 313 15.68 19.59 -17.41
CA VAL A 313 15.89 18.22 -16.92
C VAL A 313 14.68 17.30 -17.10
N VAL A 314 13.46 17.85 -17.11
CA VAL A 314 12.23 17.09 -17.39
C VAL A 314 12.06 16.87 -18.89
N ARG A 315 12.40 17.85 -19.74
CA ARG A 315 12.40 17.68 -21.20
C ARG A 315 13.39 16.61 -21.64
N ASP A 316 14.59 16.61 -21.06
CA ASP A 316 15.65 15.62 -21.31
C ASP A 316 15.22 14.19 -20.95
N ALA A 317 14.23 14.03 -20.06
CA ALA A 317 13.65 12.73 -19.74
C ALA A 317 12.73 12.18 -20.85
N GLY A 318 12.31 12.99 -21.81
CA GLY A 318 11.51 12.59 -22.98
C GLY A 318 10.11 13.22 -23.04
N PHE A 319 9.93 14.43 -22.50
CA PHE A 319 8.69 15.21 -22.61
C PHE A 319 8.87 16.39 -23.58
N VAL A 320 7.84 16.70 -24.38
CA VAL A 320 7.88 17.81 -25.34
C VAL A 320 7.61 19.13 -24.64
N GLU A 321 6.56 19.15 -23.82
CA GLU A 321 6.13 20.31 -23.05
C GLU A 321 6.27 20.01 -21.55
N VAL A 322 6.60 21.05 -20.77
CA VAL A 322 6.70 20.97 -19.32
C VAL A 322 5.96 22.15 -18.71
N GLU A 323 5.03 21.85 -17.82
CA GLU A 323 4.31 22.82 -17.01
C GLU A 323 4.46 22.50 -15.52
N VAL A 324 4.33 23.52 -14.68
CA VAL A 324 4.29 23.38 -13.21
C VAL A 324 2.84 23.65 -12.79
N ASP A 325 2.24 22.74 -12.02
CA ASP A 325 0.92 22.97 -11.45
C ASP A 325 1.00 24.12 -10.41
N PRO A 326 0.31 25.26 -10.64
CA PRO A 326 0.38 26.41 -9.74
C PRO A 326 -0.20 26.12 -8.35
N HIS A 327 -1.02 25.08 -8.22
CA HIS A 327 -1.60 24.65 -6.95
C HIS A 327 -0.70 23.64 -6.21
N GLY A 328 0.43 23.24 -6.79
CA GLY A 328 1.34 22.25 -6.21
C GLY A 328 0.71 20.85 -6.10
N PHE A 329 1.36 20.01 -5.29
CA PHE A 329 0.95 18.64 -5.06
C PHE A 329 -0.36 18.55 -4.27
N ARG A 330 -1.33 17.84 -4.85
CA ARG A 330 -2.59 17.49 -4.20
C ARG A 330 -2.83 15.99 -4.33
N SER A 331 -3.04 15.31 -3.21
CA SER A 331 -3.37 13.89 -3.23
C SER A 331 -4.67 13.68 -4.01
N GLY A 332 -4.63 12.80 -5.01
CA GLY A 332 -5.77 12.50 -5.85
C GLY A 332 -6.03 13.49 -7.00
N SER A 333 -5.13 14.43 -7.30
CA SER A 333 -5.28 15.40 -8.41
C SER A 333 -5.67 14.74 -9.75
N MET A 334 -5.12 13.57 -10.05
CA MET A 334 -5.42 12.83 -11.28
C MET A 334 -6.86 12.27 -11.34
N ASN A 335 -7.53 12.10 -10.20
CA ASN A 335 -8.91 11.62 -10.16
C ASN A 335 -9.90 12.69 -10.65
N GLU A 336 -9.52 13.97 -10.61
CA GLU A 336 -10.32 15.08 -11.16
C GLU A 336 -10.51 14.95 -12.69
N LEU A 337 -9.63 14.19 -13.36
CA LEU A 337 -9.68 13.93 -14.81
C LEU A 337 -10.59 12.76 -15.19
N LEU A 338 -11.13 12.01 -14.22
CA LEU A 338 -12.05 10.90 -14.49
C LEU A 338 -13.48 11.38 -14.72
N ALA A 339 -14.24 10.63 -15.53
CA ALA A 339 -15.68 10.77 -15.55
C ALA A 339 -16.26 10.43 -14.15
N GLN A 340 -17.03 11.36 -13.56
CA GLN A 340 -17.57 11.26 -12.20
C GLN A 340 -16.48 11.20 -11.10
N PRO A 341 -15.68 12.27 -10.93
CA PRO A 341 -14.55 12.30 -9.99
C PRO A 341 -14.97 12.03 -8.53
N GLU A 342 -16.22 12.35 -8.17
CA GLU A 342 -16.82 12.09 -6.86
C GLU A 342 -16.71 10.62 -6.42
N ARG A 343 -16.70 9.68 -7.37
CA ARG A 343 -16.61 8.23 -7.08
C ARG A 343 -15.22 7.76 -6.67
N PHE A 344 -14.21 8.59 -6.88
CA PHE A 344 -12.80 8.26 -6.70
C PHE A 344 -12.14 9.09 -5.59
N ARG A 345 -12.93 9.88 -4.85
CA ARG A 345 -12.48 10.63 -3.67
C ARG A 345 -12.37 9.74 -2.44
#